data_AF-A0A926ZTU8-F1
#
_entry.id   AF-A0A926ZTU8-F1
#
_cell.length_a   1.000
_cell.length_b   1.000
_cell.length_c   1.000
_cell.angle_alpha   90.00
_cell.angle_beta   90.00
_cell.angle_gamma   90.00
#
_symmetry.space_group_name_H-M   'P 1'
#
loop_
_entity.id
_entity.type
_entity.pdbx_description
1 polymer ?
#
loop_
_entity_poly.entity_id
_entity_poly.type
_entity_poly.pdbx_seq_one_letter_code
_entity_poly.pdbx_strand_id
1 'polypeptide(L)'
;MAKIQQIWQRWIPGLLEKTVKRGETVESGAEVTKAALEFAVALGVLASVPSAPVVAAGLAFVGIGRQGLALLHERTNQKFEIEEWIAFACPLAYINSFNALVERNVLLQEKLNAELKEQEVKLHFHQLGQLELDNSKAEEALKQFPNSTLGQALNQELSTYLETKGIKSEIASLVTGWVAWDTYNYIKQLFYYESEDVCQTLSLMIIAAQEVRANEKYASIESYLKEQISPLPSDPLLIERWKVIGEEFKITEIYVPLKAQLLDSNGKPKEEDTVDLENWVTEQLNKSETDRQVIFIQAGPGRGKSVSCKMFAERVRKELHPIWTPILIRLRDIDAFEPNIENTLRAAVRENFANRDDWLEAV
;
A
#
# COMPACT_ATOMS: atom_id res chain seq x y z
N MET A 1 -12.98 12.29 27.10
CA MET A 1 -11.85 11.44 26.70
C MET A 1 -12.27 10.01 26.87
N ALA A 2 -12.19 9.21 25.81
CA ALA A 2 -12.52 7.79 25.84
C ALA A 2 -11.31 7.01 25.32
N LYS A 3 -11.03 5.88 25.95
CA LYS A 3 -9.98 4.96 25.47
C LYS A 3 -10.51 4.18 24.27
N ILE A 4 -9.68 3.96 23.26
CA ILE A 4 -10.04 3.15 22.09
C ILE A 4 -10.58 1.78 22.50
N GLN A 5 -9.94 1.11 23.48
CA GLN A 5 -10.42 -0.18 23.97
C GLN A 5 -11.83 -0.12 24.57
N GLN A 6 -12.18 0.96 25.28
CA GLN A 6 -13.51 1.11 25.87
C GLN A 6 -14.58 1.29 24.79
N ILE A 7 -14.26 2.06 23.75
CA ILE A 7 -15.11 2.24 22.58
C ILE A 7 -15.30 0.86 21.93
N TRP A 8 -14.22 0.18 21.57
CA TRP A 8 -14.27 -1.13 20.93
C TRP A 8 -15.02 -2.20 21.72
N GLN A 9 -14.79 -2.31 23.03
CA GLN A 9 -15.51 -3.26 23.89
C GLN A 9 -17.01 -2.97 23.96
N ARG A 10 -17.42 -1.70 23.87
CA ARG A 10 -18.83 -1.29 23.85
C ARG A 10 -19.53 -1.69 22.55
N TRP A 11 -18.81 -1.72 21.42
CA TRP A 11 -19.42 -1.74 20.08
C TRP A 11 -19.19 -3.03 19.29
N ILE A 12 -17.99 -3.62 19.34
CA ILE A 12 -17.59 -4.80 18.53
C ILE A 12 -18.50 -6.02 18.74
N PRO A 13 -18.95 -6.37 19.96
CA PRO A 13 -19.84 -7.51 20.14
C PRO A 13 -21.16 -7.38 19.35
N GLY A 14 -21.73 -6.16 19.30
CA GLY A 14 -22.97 -5.89 18.56
C GLY A 14 -22.78 -5.87 17.03
N LEU A 15 -21.59 -5.51 16.57
CA LEU A 15 -21.20 -5.54 15.16
C LEU A 15 -21.19 -6.95 14.61
N LEU A 16 -20.52 -7.86 15.31
CA LEU A 16 -20.36 -9.25 14.87
C LEU A 16 -21.68 -10.03 14.95
N GLU A 17 -22.55 -9.73 15.90
CA GLU A 17 -23.89 -10.33 15.93
C GLU A 17 -24.76 -9.89 14.75
N LYS A 18 -24.67 -8.63 14.32
CA LYS A 18 -25.44 -8.12 13.18
C LYS A 18 -24.90 -8.60 11.85
N THR A 19 -23.57 -8.63 11.66
CA THR A 19 -22.94 -9.12 10.42
C THR A 19 -23.31 -10.57 10.16
N VAL A 20 -23.28 -11.43 11.20
CA VAL A 20 -23.62 -12.86 11.11
C VAL A 20 -25.12 -13.08 10.87
N LYS A 21 -26.00 -12.29 11.49
CA LYS A 21 -27.46 -12.46 11.35
C LYS A 21 -28.01 -12.00 10.01
N ARG A 22 -27.37 -11.03 9.35
CA ARG A 22 -27.96 -10.40 8.16
C ARG A 22 -27.76 -11.18 6.87
N GLY A 23 -26.80 -12.12 6.81
CA GLY A 23 -26.54 -12.91 5.60
C GLY A 23 -26.46 -12.03 4.34
N GLU A 24 -26.10 -10.75 4.51
CA GLU A 24 -26.09 -9.78 3.42
C GLU A 24 -25.00 -10.25 2.46
N THR A 25 -25.41 -10.55 1.21
CA THR A 25 -24.51 -10.66 0.07
C THR A 25 -23.59 -9.47 0.12
N VAL A 26 -22.35 -9.71 0.55
CA VAL A 26 -21.38 -8.63 0.70
C VAL A 26 -21.17 -8.07 -0.69
N GLU A 27 -21.53 -6.80 -0.88
CA GLU A 27 -21.22 -6.04 -2.09
C GLU A 27 -19.76 -6.30 -2.42
N SER A 28 -19.48 -6.70 -3.67
CA SER A 28 -18.17 -7.17 -4.16
C SER A 28 -17.01 -6.30 -3.65
N GLY A 29 -16.48 -6.65 -2.49
CA GLY A 29 -15.26 -6.07 -1.94
C GLY A 29 -14.12 -7.04 -2.16
N ALA A 30 -12.90 -6.51 -2.16
CA ALA A 30 -11.72 -7.30 -2.35
C ALA A 30 -11.59 -8.40 -1.28
N GLU A 31 -11.08 -9.56 -1.67
CA GLU A 31 -10.94 -10.73 -0.80
C GLU A 31 -9.97 -10.44 0.35
N VAL A 32 -10.45 -10.48 1.59
CA VAL A 32 -9.57 -10.23 2.75
C VAL A 32 -8.46 -11.27 2.84
N THR A 33 -7.23 -10.77 2.78
CA THR A 33 -6.02 -11.56 2.95
C THR A 33 -5.94 -12.12 4.37
N LYS A 34 -5.32 -13.31 4.49
CA LYS A 34 -5.01 -13.92 5.78
C LYS A 34 -4.24 -12.96 6.69
N ALA A 35 -3.29 -12.21 6.13
CA ALA A 35 -2.48 -11.26 6.88
C ALA A 35 -3.31 -10.12 7.48
N ALA A 36 -4.22 -9.53 6.71
CA ALA A 36 -5.10 -8.47 7.21
C ALA A 36 -6.07 -9.00 8.27
N LEU A 37 -6.56 -10.24 8.12
CA LEU A 37 -7.40 -10.89 9.13
C LEU A 37 -6.64 -11.13 10.44
N GLU A 38 -5.44 -11.71 10.36
CA GLU A 38 -4.57 -11.93 11.52
C GLU A 38 -4.28 -10.61 12.23
N PHE A 39 -3.93 -9.56 11.49
CA PHE A 39 -3.68 -8.22 12.04
C PHE A 39 -4.93 -7.62 12.69
N ALA A 40 -6.12 -7.77 12.09
CA ALA A 40 -7.37 -7.29 12.67
C ALA A 40 -7.76 -8.02 13.97
N VAL A 41 -7.50 -9.32 14.05
CA VAL A 41 -7.69 -10.11 15.29
C VAL A 41 -6.71 -9.65 16.35
N ALA A 42 -5.45 -9.48 15.97
CA ALA A 42 -4.36 -8.94 16.79
C ALA A 42 -4.74 -7.61 17.44
N LEU A 43 -5.23 -6.64 16.65
CA LEU A 43 -5.69 -5.35 17.16
C LEU A 43 -6.93 -5.46 18.07
N GLY A 44 -7.57 -6.63 18.14
CA GLY A 44 -8.79 -6.81 18.93
C GLY A 44 -10.05 -6.31 18.25
N VAL A 45 -9.96 -5.85 17.00
CA VAL A 45 -11.10 -5.38 16.18
C VAL A 45 -12.07 -6.54 15.87
N LEU A 46 -11.56 -7.78 15.81
CA LEU A 46 -12.34 -9.00 15.54
C LEU A 46 -12.28 -10.03 16.68
N ALA A 47 -11.87 -9.65 17.89
CA ALA A 47 -11.54 -10.57 18.99
C ALA A 47 -12.67 -11.48 19.52
N SER A 48 -13.93 -11.29 19.09
CA SER A 48 -15.08 -12.07 19.60
C SER A 48 -15.76 -12.98 18.57
N VAL A 49 -15.09 -13.36 17.47
CA VAL A 49 -15.66 -14.30 16.48
C VAL A 49 -15.31 -15.75 16.84
N PRO A 50 -16.29 -16.64 17.12
CA PRO A 50 -16.03 -18.05 17.44
C PRO A 50 -15.57 -18.92 16.26
N SER A 51 -15.36 -18.34 15.08
CA SER A 51 -15.02 -19.06 13.85
C SER A 51 -14.37 -18.12 12.82
N ALA A 52 -13.11 -17.76 13.06
CA ALA A 52 -12.29 -16.96 12.15
C ALA A 52 -12.32 -17.40 10.67
N PRO A 53 -12.49 -18.68 10.29
CA PRO A 53 -12.52 -19.07 8.87
C PRO A 53 -13.86 -18.81 8.16
N VAL A 54 -15.00 -18.85 8.88
CA VAL A 54 -16.34 -18.84 8.25
C VAL A 54 -16.82 -17.41 7.95
N VAL A 55 -16.22 -16.42 8.62
CA VAL A 55 -16.54 -14.99 8.46
C VAL A 55 -15.56 -14.30 7.48
N ALA A 56 -14.40 -14.90 7.19
CA ALA A 56 -13.40 -14.39 6.26
C ALA A 56 -13.81 -14.54 4.78
N ALA A 57 -14.69 -15.48 4.45
CA ALA A 57 -15.21 -15.69 3.11
C ALA A 57 -16.27 -14.63 2.76
N GLY A 58 -15.82 -13.42 2.43
CA GLY A 58 -16.63 -12.39 1.78
C GLY A 58 -16.65 -11.02 2.46
N LEU A 59 -16.02 -10.79 3.61
CA LEU A 59 -16.09 -9.48 4.27
C LEU A 59 -15.15 -8.44 3.65
N ALA A 60 -15.69 -7.35 3.11
CA ALA A 60 -14.90 -6.14 2.87
C ALA A 60 -14.75 -5.34 4.18
N PHE A 61 -13.55 -4.88 4.56
CA PHE A 61 -13.38 -4.04 5.76
C PHE A 61 -14.18 -2.72 5.69
N VAL A 62 -14.43 -2.21 4.48
CA VAL A 62 -15.34 -1.07 4.25
C VAL A 62 -16.77 -1.43 4.67
N GLY A 63 -17.24 -2.65 4.39
CA GLY A 63 -18.54 -3.14 4.82
C GLY A 63 -18.65 -3.26 6.34
N ILE A 64 -17.59 -3.75 6.99
CA ILE A 64 -17.49 -3.78 8.46
C ILE A 64 -17.53 -2.35 9.02
N GLY A 65 -16.78 -1.42 8.39
CA GLY A 65 -16.78 0.01 8.69
C GLY A 65 -18.18 0.61 8.63
N ARG A 66 -18.87 0.42 7.51
CA ARG A 66 -20.23 0.90 7.30
C ARG A 66 -21.21 0.36 8.36
N GLN A 67 -21.21 -0.94 8.60
CA GLN A 67 -22.15 -1.54 9.55
C GLN A 67 -21.87 -1.11 10.99
N GLY A 68 -20.60 -0.91 11.37
CA GLY A 68 -20.27 -0.42 12.69
C GLY A 68 -20.56 1.05 12.90
N LEU A 69 -20.40 1.88 11.88
CA LEU A 69 -20.86 3.28 11.91
C LEU A 69 -22.39 3.36 12.03
N ALA A 70 -23.13 2.52 11.30
CA ALA A 70 -24.59 2.44 11.45
C ALA A 70 -25.01 2.02 12.88
N LEU A 71 -24.31 1.04 13.47
CA LEU A 71 -24.53 0.62 14.85
C LEU A 71 -24.20 1.68 15.89
N LEU A 72 -23.14 2.46 15.65
CA LEU A 72 -22.75 3.59 16.47
C LEU A 72 -23.89 4.61 16.48
N HIS A 73 -24.37 5.03 15.30
CA HIS A 73 -25.52 5.94 15.16
C HIS A 73 -26.79 5.44 15.83
N GLU A 74 -27.09 4.14 15.71
CA GLU A 74 -28.28 3.55 16.34
C GLU A 74 -28.24 3.64 17.87
N ARG A 75 -27.10 3.38 18.53
CA ARG A 75 -27.05 3.42 20.01
C ARG A 75 -26.68 4.79 20.58
N THR A 76 -26.12 5.71 19.80
CA THR A 76 -25.92 7.10 20.23
C THR A 76 -27.15 7.97 20.02
N ASN A 77 -28.28 7.41 19.56
CA ASN A 77 -29.46 8.16 19.13
C ASN A 77 -29.11 9.25 18.10
N GLN A 78 -28.25 8.92 17.13
CA GLN A 78 -27.74 9.84 16.09
C GLN A 78 -26.92 11.02 16.60
N LYS A 79 -26.52 11.03 17.89
CA LYS A 79 -25.56 12.03 18.37
C LYS A 79 -24.17 11.70 17.81
N PHE A 80 -23.64 12.62 17.01
CA PHE A 80 -22.30 12.49 16.44
C PHE A 80 -21.23 12.93 17.45
N GLU A 81 -20.27 12.05 17.70
CA GLU A 81 -19.05 12.31 18.48
C GLU A 81 -17.84 11.92 17.62
N ILE A 82 -17.00 12.90 17.28
CA ILE A 82 -15.87 12.71 16.36
C ILE A 82 -14.88 11.67 16.89
N GLU A 83 -14.69 11.61 18.21
CA GLU A 83 -13.78 10.67 18.86
C GLU A 83 -14.25 9.22 18.67
N GLU A 84 -15.55 8.95 18.84
CA GLU A 84 -16.11 7.61 18.62
C GLU A 84 -16.07 7.23 17.14
N TRP A 85 -16.35 8.20 16.24
CA TRP A 85 -16.27 7.99 14.80
C TRP A 85 -14.84 7.64 14.36
N ILE A 86 -13.84 8.43 14.78
CA ILE A 86 -12.42 8.24 14.42
C ILE A 86 -11.87 6.94 15.01
N ALA A 87 -12.22 6.62 16.26
CA ALA A 87 -11.81 5.36 16.91
C ALA A 87 -12.31 4.12 16.16
N PHE A 88 -13.37 4.25 15.36
CA PHE A 88 -13.94 3.17 14.58
C PHE A 88 -13.48 3.18 13.12
N ALA A 89 -13.63 4.33 12.44
CA ALA A 89 -13.39 4.47 11.02
C ALA A 89 -11.90 4.31 10.66
N CYS A 90 -10.99 4.97 11.39
CA CYS A 90 -9.59 5.01 11.01
C CYS A 90 -8.89 3.65 11.13
N PRO A 91 -9.03 2.87 12.23
CA PRO A 91 -8.41 1.55 12.32
C PRO A 91 -8.91 0.57 11.24
N LEU A 92 -10.21 0.60 10.91
CA LEU A 92 -10.76 -0.25 9.85
C LEU A 92 -10.27 0.17 8.46
N ALA A 93 -10.22 1.48 8.19
CA ALA A 93 -9.65 2.02 6.97
C ALA A 93 -8.15 1.67 6.83
N TYR A 94 -7.42 1.68 7.94
CA TYR A 94 -6.00 1.31 8.00
C TYR A 94 -5.79 -0.16 7.68
N ILE A 95 -6.56 -1.05 8.31
CA ILE A 95 -6.53 -2.49 8.00
C ILE A 95 -6.89 -2.73 6.54
N ASN A 96 -7.86 -2.00 5.98
CA ASN A 96 -8.23 -2.16 4.58
C ASN A 96 -7.13 -1.69 3.62
N SER A 97 -6.42 -0.61 3.98
CA SER A 97 -5.25 -0.15 3.22
C SER A 97 -4.14 -1.19 3.25
N PHE A 98 -3.88 -1.81 4.42
CA PHE A 98 -2.95 -2.92 4.52
C PHE A 98 -3.39 -4.12 3.67
N ASN A 99 -4.68 -4.47 3.72
CA ASN A 99 -5.22 -5.56 2.91
C ASN A 99 -4.99 -5.34 1.41
N ALA A 100 -5.37 -4.17 0.89
CA ALA A 100 -5.20 -3.84 -0.53
C ALA A 100 -3.71 -3.81 -0.95
N LEU A 101 -2.82 -3.41 -0.03
CA LEU A 101 -1.39 -3.44 -0.27
C LEU A 101 -0.85 -4.87 -0.38
N VAL A 102 -1.29 -5.78 0.49
CA VAL A 102 -0.91 -7.19 0.44
C VAL A 102 -1.52 -7.86 -0.79
N GLU A 103 -2.78 -7.60 -1.14
CA GLU A 103 -3.44 -8.17 -2.32
C GLU A 103 -2.71 -7.85 -3.63
N ARG A 104 -2.15 -6.65 -3.78
CA ARG A 104 -1.44 -6.26 -5.00
C ARG A 104 0.03 -6.67 -4.99
N ASN A 105 0.66 -6.78 -3.82
CA ASN A 105 2.10 -6.97 -3.72
C ASN A 105 2.48 -8.45 -3.55
N VAL A 106 2.99 -9.06 -4.63
CA VAL A 106 3.30 -10.49 -4.69
C VAL A 106 4.31 -10.92 -3.61
N LEU A 107 5.31 -10.07 -3.32
CA LEU A 107 6.32 -10.39 -2.29
C LEU A 107 5.74 -10.36 -0.88
N LEU A 108 4.86 -9.39 -0.59
CA LEU A 108 4.16 -9.37 0.69
C LEU A 108 3.25 -10.59 0.83
N GLN A 109 2.55 -11.00 -0.23
CA GLN A 109 1.75 -12.23 -0.20
C GLN A 109 2.60 -13.45 0.12
N GLU A 110 3.70 -13.65 -0.60
CA GLU A 110 4.59 -14.80 -0.40
C GLU A 110 5.14 -14.83 1.03
N LYS A 111 5.62 -13.69 1.55
CA LYS A 111 6.18 -13.61 2.89
C LYS A 111 5.16 -13.77 4.00
N LEU A 112 3.96 -13.21 3.84
CA LEU A 112 2.93 -13.20 4.88
C LEU A 112 2.05 -14.46 4.87
N ASN A 113 1.95 -15.15 3.74
CA ASN A 113 1.23 -16.43 3.63
C ASN A 113 2.05 -17.62 4.16
N ALA A 114 3.36 -17.48 4.32
CA ALA A 114 4.21 -18.50 4.92
C ALA A 114 3.69 -18.88 6.33
N GLU A 115 3.59 -20.19 6.61
CA GLU A 115 3.09 -20.68 7.89
C GLU A 115 4.01 -20.26 9.04
N LEU A 116 3.45 -19.51 10.00
CA LEU A 116 4.06 -19.35 11.32
C LEU A 116 3.72 -20.55 12.21
N LYS A 117 4.64 -20.90 13.10
CA LYS A 117 4.35 -21.78 14.23
C LYS A 117 3.37 -21.04 15.16
N GLU A 118 2.24 -21.68 15.50
CA GLU A 118 1.13 -21.15 16.32
C GLU A 118 1.53 -20.47 17.65
N GLN A 119 2.76 -20.65 18.12
CA GLN A 119 3.23 -20.17 19.43
C GLN A 119 3.55 -18.67 19.49
N GLU A 120 3.70 -17.97 18.36
CA GLU A 120 4.17 -16.56 18.34
C GLU A 120 3.05 -15.51 18.19
N VAL A 121 1.81 -15.90 17.88
CA VAL A 121 0.69 -14.95 17.62
C VAL A 121 -0.16 -14.66 18.86
N LYS A 122 0.41 -14.79 20.06
CA LYS A 122 -0.14 -14.10 21.26
C LYS A 122 0.52 -12.74 21.40
N LEU A 123 0.47 -11.94 20.34
CA LEU A 123 0.89 -10.55 20.42
C LEU A 123 -0.15 -9.79 21.25
N HIS A 124 0.31 -9.23 22.36
CA HIS A 124 -0.47 -8.37 23.22
C HIS A 124 -0.40 -6.93 22.69
N PHE A 125 -1.29 -6.60 21.76
CA PHE A 125 -1.51 -5.23 21.24
C PHE A 125 -2.19 -4.38 22.33
N HIS A 126 -1.42 -4.04 23.36
CA HIS A 126 -1.92 -3.29 24.52
C HIS A 126 -1.86 -1.78 24.34
N GLN A 127 -1.02 -1.26 23.43
CA GLN A 127 -0.74 0.17 23.36
C GLN A 127 -1.89 0.94 22.69
N LEU A 128 -2.41 0.44 21.56
CA LEU A 128 -3.52 1.07 20.87
C LEU A 128 -4.78 1.16 21.75
N GLY A 129 -5.07 0.11 22.53
CA GLY A 129 -6.24 0.06 23.41
C GLY A 129 -6.22 1.11 24.54
N GLN A 130 -5.02 1.50 25.00
CA GLN A 130 -4.85 2.50 26.06
C GLN A 130 -4.84 3.94 25.53
N LEU A 131 -4.80 4.12 24.21
CA LEU A 131 -4.78 5.46 23.60
C LEU A 131 -6.10 6.18 23.88
N GLU A 132 -5.97 7.38 24.44
CA GLU A 132 -7.08 8.28 24.70
C GLU A 132 -7.24 9.26 23.55
N LEU A 133 -8.43 9.23 22.93
CA LEU A 133 -8.84 10.20 21.93
C LEU A 133 -9.65 11.30 22.61
N ASP A 134 -9.16 12.52 22.42
CA ASP A 134 -9.91 13.76 22.60
C ASP A 134 -10.21 14.36 21.23
N ASN A 135 -11.03 15.41 21.22
CA ASN A 135 -11.44 16.09 20.00
C ASN A 135 -10.23 16.51 19.15
N SER A 136 -9.20 17.13 19.76
CA SER A 136 -8.01 17.59 19.07
C SER A 136 -7.25 16.46 18.36
N LYS A 137 -7.04 15.34 19.04
CA LYS A 137 -6.37 14.15 18.47
C LYS A 137 -7.23 13.48 17.39
N ALA A 138 -8.55 13.50 17.55
CA ALA A 138 -9.47 12.99 16.54
C ALA A 138 -9.45 13.84 15.26
N GLU A 139 -9.43 15.17 15.40
CA GLU A 139 -9.26 16.08 14.26
C GLU A 139 -7.90 15.89 13.58
N GLU A 140 -6.82 15.76 14.37
CA GLU A 140 -5.47 15.52 13.85
C GLU A 140 -5.39 14.22 13.05
N ALA A 141 -6.00 13.14 13.57
CA ALA A 141 -6.07 11.86 12.86
C ALA A 141 -6.79 11.96 11.52
N LEU A 142 -7.77 12.85 11.38
CA LEU A 142 -8.45 13.06 10.11
C LEU A 142 -7.65 13.96 9.15
N LYS A 143 -7.00 15.01 9.67
CA LYS A 143 -6.22 15.99 8.89
C LYS A 143 -4.89 15.42 8.40
N GLN A 144 -4.16 14.69 9.23
CA GLN A 144 -2.84 14.18 8.89
C GLN A 144 -2.61 12.82 9.54
N PHE A 145 -3.41 11.84 9.10
CA PHE A 145 -3.42 10.50 9.68
C PHE A 145 -2.01 9.90 9.91
N PRO A 146 -1.07 9.89 8.94
CA PRO A 146 0.24 9.25 9.13
C PRO A 146 1.06 9.81 10.30
N ASN A 147 0.93 11.11 10.57
CA ASN A 147 1.69 11.79 11.63
C ASN A 147 0.90 11.97 12.93
N SER A 148 -0.39 11.64 12.93
CA SER A 148 -1.24 11.71 14.11
C SER A 148 -0.84 10.67 15.16
N THR A 149 -1.20 10.92 16.42
CA THR A 149 -0.99 9.96 17.53
C THR A 149 -1.60 8.58 17.21
N LEU A 150 -2.78 8.56 16.58
CA LEU A 150 -3.46 7.32 16.20
C LEU A 150 -2.75 6.58 15.07
N GLY A 151 -2.33 7.29 14.03
CA GLY A 151 -1.61 6.68 12.90
C GLY A 151 -0.25 6.13 13.30
N GLN A 152 0.49 6.85 14.16
CA GLN A 152 1.76 6.36 14.71
C GLN A 152 1.58 5.09 15.55
N ALA A 153 0.54 5.05 16.40
CA ALA A 153 0.24 3.85 17.17
C ALA A 153 -0.09 2.65 16.25
N LEU A 154 -0.92 2.85 15.22
CA LEU A 154 -1.24 1.80 14.26
C LEU A 154 -0.03 1.34 13.44
N ASN A 155 0.84 2.27 13.02
CA ASN A 155 2.09 1.94 12.34
C ASN A 155 3.02 1.10 13.21
N GLN A 156 3.14 1.43 14.51
CA GLN A 156 3.97 0.67 15.44
C GLN A 156 3.45 -0.76 15.62
N GLU A 157 2.13 -0.92 15.78
CA GLU A 157 1.50 -2.23 15.91
C GLU A 157 1.66 -3.05 14.60
N LEU A 158 1.45 -2.43 13.44
CA LEU A 158 1.66 -3.11 12.16
C LEU A 158 3.13 -3.46 11.93
N SER A 159 4.08 -2.57 12.25
CA SER A 159 5.51 -2.84 12.13
C SER A 159 5.90 -4.06 12.98
N THR A 160 5.44 -4.10 14.23
CA THR A 160 5.66 -5.23 15.14
C THR A 160 5.11 -6.53 14.52
N TYR A 161 3.90 -6.50 13.99
CA TYR A 161 3.30 -7.65 13.30
C TYR A 161 4.16 -8.11 12.10
N LEU A 162 4.58 -7.19 11.22
CA LEU A 162 5.40 -7.52 10.05
C LEU A 162 6.77 -8.09 10.46
N GLU A 163 7.40 -7.54 11.49
CA GLU A 163 8.68 -8.04 12.02
C GLU A 163 8.54 -9.44 12.61
N THR A 164 7.44 -9.75 13.31
CA THR A 164 7.17 -11.13 13.75
C THR A 164 6.97 -12.11 12.59
N LYS A 165 6.62 -11.61 11.40
CA LYS A 165 6.53 -12.37 10.15
C LYS A 165 7.86 -12.45 9.40
N GLY A 166 8.96 -12.00 10.01
CA GLY A 166 10.30 -12.04 9.43
C GLY A 166 10.56 -10.97 8.37
N ILE A 167 9.71 -9.94 8.30
CA ILE A 167 9.97 -8.77 7.45
C ILE A 167 10.98 -7.87 8.17
N LYS A 168 12.04 -7.46 7.46
CA LYS A 168 13.06 -6.56 8.00
C LYS A 168 12.43 -5.22 8.40
N SER A 169 12.95 -4.59 9.46
CA SER A 169 12.39 -3.35 10.01
C SER A 169 12.32 -2.20 9.00
N GLU A 170 13.31 -2.10 8.10
CA GLU A 170 13.33 -1.07 7.03
C GLU A 170 12.17 -1.28 6.03
N ILE A 171 11.85 -2.54 5.72
CA ILE A 171 10.71 -2.86 4.85
C ILE A 171 9.40 -2.64 5.62
N ALA A 172 9.34 -2.98 6.91
CA ALA A 172 8.16 -2.76 7.73
C ALA A 172 7.82 -1.26 7.86
N SER A 173 8.82 -0.41 8.08
CA SER A 173 8.68 1.05 8.08
C SER A 173 8.13 1.57 6.74
N LEU A 174 8.69 1.10 5.62
CA LEU A 174 8.20 1.46 4.29
C LEU A 174 6.73 1.05 4.08
N VAL A 175 6.39 -0.19 4.43
CA VAL A 175 5.03 -0.73 4.31
C VAL A 175 4.05 0.09 5.16
N THR A 176 4.36 0.31 6.44
CA THR A 176 3.49 1.06 7.36
C THR A 176 3.29 2.51 6.91
N GLY A 177 4.33 3.16 6.37
CA GLY A 177 4.22 4.50 5.80
C GLY A 177 3.23 4.58 4.63
N TRP A 178 3.29 3.62 3.70
CA TRP A 178 2.35 3.54 2.59
C TRP A 178 0.93 3.20 3.02
N VAL A 179 0.76 2.27 3.97
CA VAL A 179 -0.55 1.95 4.55
C VAL A 179 -1.17 3.17 5.21
N ALA A 180 -0.40 3.89 6.03
CA ALA A 180 -0.89 5.11 6.67
C ALA A 180 -1.28 6.19 5.67
N TRP A 181 -0.47 6.40 4.64
CA TRP A 181 -0.76 7.40 3.61
C TRP A 181 -2.01 7.06 2.80
N ASP A 182 -2.21 5.79 2.46
CA ASP A 182 -3.34 5.33 1.65
C ASP A 182 -4.63 5.12 2.47
N THR A 183 -4.53 5.01 3.80
CA THR A 183 -5.67 4.89 4.74
C THR A 183 -6.75 5.94 4.48
N TYR A 184 -6.39 7.18 4.17
CA TYR A 184 -7.37 8.24 3.91
C TYR A 184 -8.30 7.92 2.74
N ASN A 185 -7.83 7.21 1.70
CA ASN A 185 -8.67 6.83 0.57
C ASN A 185 -9.84 5.92 1.02
N TYR A 186 -9.62 5.11 2.05
CA TYR A 186 -10.67 4.27 2.64
C TYR A 186 -11.52 5.02 3.66
N ILE A 187 -10.95 5.95 4.42
CA ILE A 187 -11.75 6.88 5.25
C ILE A 187 -12.75 7.64 4.36
N LYS A 188 -12.29 8.12 3.19
CA LYS A 188 -13.15 8.83 2.23
C LYS A 188 -14.32 7.98 1.75
N GLN A 189 -14.12 6.67 1.57
CA GLN A 189 -15.19 5.77 1.17
C GLN A 189 -16.28 5.66 2.24
N LEU A 190 -15.92 5.75 3.52
CA LEU A 190 -16.89 5.69 4.62
C LEU A 190 -17.82 6.93 4.62
N PHE A 191 -17.36 8.09 4.16
CA PHE A 191 -18.21 9.29 4.07
C PHE A 191 -19.38 9.14 3.10
N TYR A 192 -19.30 8.26 2.09
CA TYR A 192 -20.45 8.02 1.20
C TYR A 192 -21.66 7.42 1.92
N TYR A 193 -21.46 6.89 3.14
CA TYR A 193 -22.50 6.25 3.93
C TYR A 193 -22.91 7.07 5.16
N GLU A 194 -22.33 8.25 5.33
CA GLU A 194 -22.63 9.15 6.44
C GLU A 194 -23.72 10.15 6.08
N SER A 195 -24.41 10.67 7.10
CA SER A 195 -25.39 11.73 6.88
C SER A 195 -24.71 13.02 6.40
N GLU A 196 -25.48 13.87 5.73
CA GLU A 196 -24.98 15.17 5.27
C GLU A 196 -24.45 16.02 6.43
N ASP A 197 -25.12 15.99 7.59
CA ASP A 197 -24.71 16.72 8.79
C ASP A 197 -23.32 16.30 9.31
N VAL A 198 -23.03 14.99 9.30
CA VAL A 198 -21.72 14.45 9.68
C VAL A 198 -20.66 14.88 8.67
N CYS A 199 -20.96 14.75 7.37
CA CYS A 199 -20.07 15.19 6.30
C CYS A 199 -19.77 16.69 6.37
N GLN A 200 -20.77 17.52 6.65
CA GLN A 200 -20.60 18.97 6.83
C GLN A 200 -19.71 19.28 8.03
N THR A 201 -19.92 18.59 9.15
CA THR A 201 -19.12 18.74 10.38
C THR A 201 -17.64 18.45 10.14
N LEU A 202 -17.34 17.45 9.30
CA LEU A 202 -15.97 17.02 9.01
C LEU A 202 -15.34 17.70 7.78
N SER A 203 -16.12 18.46 7.01
CA SER A 203 -15.73 19.01 5.69
C SER A 203 -14.41 19.79 5.70
N LEU A 204 -14.21 20.69 6.67
CA LEU A 204 -12.97 21.47 6.79
C LEU A 204 -11.74 20.59 7.04
N MET A 205 -11.90 19.52 7.83
CA MET A 205 -10.82 18.58 8.12
C MET A 205 -10.49 17.73 6.89
N ILE A 206 -11.52 17.35 6.13
CA ILE A 206 -11.39 16.61 4.87
C ILE A 206 -10.60 17.45 3.84
N ILE A 207 -10.92 18.73 3.71
CA ILE A 207 -10.21 19.66 2.80
C ILE A 207 -8.75 19.80 3.24
N ALA A 208 -8.50 20.09 4.53
CA ALA A 208 -7.15 20.19 5.05
C ALA A 208 -6.33 18.91 4.82
N ALA A 209 -6.96 17.74 4.98
CA ALA A 209 -6.30 16.46 4.73
C ALA A 209 -5.90 16.26 3.27
N GLN A 210 -6.73 16.72 2.32
CA GLN A 210 -6.39 16.65 0.90
C GLN A 210 -5.21 17.55 0.56
N GLU A 211 -5.16 18.76 1.12
CA GLU A 211 -4.05 19.69 0.93
C GLU A 211 -2.74 19.15 1.51
N VAL A 212 -2.78 18.59 2.72
CA VAL A 212 -1.60 17.99 3.35
C VAL A 212 -1.10 16.82 2.50
N ARG A 213 -1.99 15.87 2.13
CA ARG A 213 -1.61 14.71 1.32
C ARG A 213 -1.04 15.10 -0.04
N ALA A 214 -1.60 16.12 -0.70
CA ALA A 214 -1.11 16.57 -2.01
C ALA A 214 0.35 17.05 -1.98
N ASN A 215 0.85 17.48 -0.83
CA ASN A 215 2.21 17.98 -0.64
C ASN A 215 3.17 16.95 0.00
N GLU A 216 2.71 15.74 0.28
CA GLU A 216 3.52 14.69 0.90
C GLU A 216 4.40 13.92 -0.09
N LYS A 217 5.49 13.32 0.42
CA LYS A 217 6.45 12.48 -0.33
C LYS A 217 5.73 11.43 -1.18
N TYR A 218 4.78 10.70 -0.59
CA TYR A 218 4.04 9.63 -1.25
C TYR A 218 3.17 10.12 -2.42
N ALA A 219 2.58 11.30 -2.34
CA ALA A 219 1.81 11.87 -3.45
C ALA A 219 2.71 12.20 -4.65
N SER A 220 3.92 12.70 -4.40
CA SER A 220 4.90 12.91 -5.47
C SER A 220 5.36 11.59 -6.11
N ILE A 221 5.56 10.53 -5.32
CA ILE A 221 5.90 9.20 -5.84
C ILE A 221 4.72 8.64 -6.66
N GLU A 222 3.50 8.68 -6.15
CA GLU A 222 2.32 8.18 -6.85
C GLU A 222 2.08 8.94 -8.17
N SER A 223 2.28 10.26 -8.17
CA SER A 223 2.22 11.07 -9.39
C SER A 223 3.25 10.60 -10.42
N TYR A 224 4.49 10.36 -10.00
CA TYR A 224 5.53 9.84 -10.90
C TYR A 224 5.19 8.45 -11.43
N LEU A 225 4.73 7.54 -10.57
CA LEU A 225 4.33 6.19 -10.96
C LEU A 225 3.17 6.22 -11.96
N LYS A 226 2.22 7.15 -11.80
CA LYS A 226 1.12 7.34 -12.74
C LYS A 226 1.57 7.97 -14.06
N GLU A 227 2.39 9.01 -14.03
CA GLU A 227 2.72 9.77 -15.23
C GLU A 227 3.87 9.14 -16.03
N GLN A 228 4.91 8.62 -15.38
CA GLN A 228 6.10 8.11 -16.04
C GLN A 228 6.10 6.59 -16.25
N ILE A 229 5.43 5.83 -15.37
CA ILE A 229 5.52 4.36 -15.34
C ILE A 229 4.23 3.66 -15.80
N SER A 230 3.05 4.23 -15.54
CA SER A 230 1.77 3.63 -15.96
C SER A 230 1.53 3.80 -17.47
N PRO A 231 0.85 2.83 -18.13
CA PRO A 231 0.37 2.95 -19.51
C PRO A 231 -0.84 3.88 -19.70
N LEU A 232 -1.28 4.51 -18.60
CA LEU A 232 -2.40 5.44 -18.55
C LEU A 232 -2.00 6.75 -17.84
N PRO A 233 -0.99 7.48 -18.36
CA PRO A 233 -0.65 8.79 -17.82
C PRO A 233 -1.74 9.81 -18.14
N SER A 234 -1.77 10.91 -17.37
CA SER A 234 -2.69 12.02 -17.61
C SER A 234 -2.14 13.00 -18.66
N ASP A 235 -0.81 13.14 -18.75
CA ASP A 235 -0.15 14.00 -19.74
C ASP A 235 -0.26 13.43 -21.16
N PRO A 236 -0.90 14.13 -22.12
CA PRO A 236 -1.01 13.70 -23.52
C PRO A 236 0.32 13.36 -24.19
N LEU A 237 1.41 14.07 -23.86
CA LEU A 237 2.75 13.79 -24.41
C LEU A 237 3.30 12.45 -23.92
N LEU A 238 2.94 12.05 -22.70
CA LEU A 238 3.35 10.77 -22.11
C LEU A 238 2.48 9.62 -22.62
N ILE A 239 1.20 9.88 -22.95
CA ILE A 239 0.32 8.90 -23.60
C ILE A 239 0.94 8.39 -24.91
N GLU A 240 1.48 9.31 -25.72
CA GLU A 240 2.12 8.96 -26.99
C GLU A 240 3.34 8.04 -26.82
N ARG A 241 4.03 8.10 -25.67
CA ARG A 241 5.17 7.19 -25.40
C ARG A 241 4.74 5.73 -25.25
N TRP A 242 3.47 5.46 -25.00
CA TRP A 242 2.92 4.12 -24.84
C TRP A 242 2.27 3.56 -26.11
N LYS A 243 2.09 4.40 -27.13
CA LYS A 243 1.62 3.96 -28.44
C LYS A 243 2.73 3.30 -29.24
N VAL A 244 2.34 2.37 -30.10
CA VAL A 244 3.24 1.83 -31.12
C VAL A 244 3.36 2.86 -32.25
N ILE A 245 4.58 3.11 -32.72
CA ILE A 245 4.85 4.17 -33.69
C ILE A 245 4.05 3.89 -34.99
N GLY A 246 3.20 4.84 -35.36
CA GLY A 246 2.36 4.75 -36.56
C GLY A 246 1.09 3.93 -36.39
N GLU A 247 0.76 3.54 -35.16
CA GLU A 247 -0.37 2.65 -34.85
C GLU A 247 -1.26 3.24 -33.75
N GLU A 248 -2.53 2.84 -33.74
CA GLU A 248 -3.52 3.27 -32.74
C GLU A 248 -3.46 2.45 -31.43
N PHE A 249 -2.80 1.29 -31.46
CA PHE A 249 -2.70 0.36 -30.34
C PHE A 249 -1.47 0.63 -29.46
N LYS A 250 -1.54 0.16 -28.21
CA LYS A 250 -0.50 0.38 -27.20
C LYS A 250 0.53 -0.73 -27.17
N ILE A 251 1.73 -0.41 -26.69
CA ILE A 251 2.81 -1.37 -26.43
C ILE A 251 2.30 -2.50 -25.51
N THR A 252 1.51 -2.18 -24.49
CA THR A 252 0.96 -3.16 -23.54
C THR A 252 0.04 -4.19 -24.18
N GLU A 253 -0.56 -3.89 -25.33
CA GLU A 253 -1.52 -4.75 -26.02
C GLU A 253 -0.83 -5.79 -26.91
N ILE A 254 0.40 -5.51 -27.33
CA ILE A 254 1.18 -6.38 -28.22
C ILE A 254 2.48 -6.90 -27.58
N TYR A 255 2.71 -6.57 -26.32
CA TYR A 255 3.97 -6.93 -25.66
C TYR A 255 4.09 -8.44 -25.47
N VAL A 256 5.24 -8.97 -25.88
CA VAL A 256 5.64 -10.35 -25.62
C VAL A 256 6.92 -10.31 -24.77
N PRO A 257 6.92 -10.95 -23.58
CA PRO A 257 8.10 -11.04 -22.73
C PRO A 257 9.32 -11.57 -23.47
N LEU A 258 10.48 -10.94 -23.23
CA LEU A 258 11.72 -11.32 -23.90
C LEU A 258 12.33 -12.56 -23.26
N LYS A 259 12.77 -13.49 -24.10
CA LYS A 259 13.71 -14.54 -23.68
C LYS A 259 15.13 -14.01 -23.75
N ALA A 260 15.91 -14.28 -22.70
CA ALA A 260 17.33 -13.91 -22.62
C ALA A 260 18.19 -15.16 -22.43
N GLN A 261 19.41 -15.13 -22.98
CA GLN A 261 20.41 -16.16 -22.73
C GLN A 261 21.38 -15.64 -21.67
N LEU A 262 21.59 -16.42 -20.61
CA LEU A 262 22.55 -16.07 -19.58
C LEU A 262 23.98 -16.22 -20.08
N LEU A 263 24.84 -15.30 -19.66
CA LEU A 263 26.25 -15.26 -20.05
C LEU A 263 27.14 -15.50 -18.82
N ASP A 264 28.31 -16.09 -19.06
CA ASP A 264 29.38 -16.17 -18.07
C ASP A 264 30.18 -14.85 -17.99
N SER A 265 31.17 -14.81 -17.10
CA SER A 265 32.06 -13.64 -16.94
C SER A 265 32.90 -13.32 -18.19
N ASN A 266 33.00 -14.24 -19.15
CA ASN A 266 33.69 -14.06 -20.41
C ASN A 266 32.73 -13.66 -21.55
N GLY A 267 31.45 -13.44 -21.24
CA GLY A 267 30.42 -13.12 -22.22
C GLY A 267 29.99 -14.31 -23.08
N LYS A 268 30.34 -15.54 -22.68
CA LYS A 268 29.95 -16.76 -23.41
C LYS A 268 28.60 -17.29 -22.93
N PRO A 269 27.77 -17.82 -23.84
CA PRO A 269 26.53 -18.50 -23.48
C PRO A 269 26.73 -19.61 -22.45
N LYS A 270 25.85 -19.66 -21.45
CA LYS A 270 25.64 -20.87 -20.66
C LYS A 270 24.76 -21.82 -21.49
N GLU A 271 25.19 -23.07 -21.65
CA GLU A 271 24.74 -23.95 -22.74
C GLU A 271 23.24 -24.34 -22.70
N GLU A 272 22.49 -24.10 -21.60
CA GLU A 272 21.07 -24.48 -21.50
C GLU A 272 20.10 -23.41 -20.94
N ASP A 273 20.59 -22.23 -20.54
CA ASP A 273 19.78 -21.27 -19.77
C ASP A 273 19.21 -20.13 -20.64
N THR A 274 18.22 -20.45 -21.48
CA THR A 274 17.28 -19.40 -21.91
C THR A 274 16.24 -19.18 -20.84
N VAL A 275 16.16 -17.96 -20.32
CA VAL A 275 15.25 -17.56 -19.26
C VAL A 275 14.23 -16.55 -19.78
N ASP A 276 13.07 -16.49 -19.14
CA ASP A 276 12.21 -15.31 -19.25
C ASP A 276 12.90 -14.15 -18.53
N LEU A 277 13.17 -13.06 -19.25
CA LEU A 277 14.01 -11.99 -18.74
C LEU A 277 13.38 -11.29 -17.54
N GLU A 278 12.07 -11.03 -17.57
CA GLU A 278 11.39 -10.31 -16.49
C GLU A 278 11.30 -11.16 -15.23
N ASN A 279 10.91 -12.43 -15.36
CA ASN A 279 10.88 -13.36 -14.22
C ASN A 279 12.28 -13.55 -13.63
N TRP A 280 13.30 -13.71 -14.46
CA TRP A 280 14.67 -13.85 -14.00
C TRP A 280 15.17 -12.61 -13.24
N VAL A 281 14.84 -11.40 -13.72
CA VAL A 281 15.16 -10.15 -13.01
C VAL A 281 14.41 -10.07 -11.68
N THR A 282 13.11 -10.41 -11.63
CA THR A 282 12.33 -10.47 -10.39
C THR A 282 12.95 -11.43 -9.38
N GLU A 283 13.36 -12.62 -9.83
CA GLU A 283 14.07 -13.58 -8.96
C GLU A 283 15.38 -13.00 -8.44
N GLN A 284 16.14 -12.24 -9.25
CA GLN A 284 17.36 -11.60 -8.79
C GLN A 284 17.08 -10.53 -7.72
N LEU A 285 16.02 -9.72 -7.90
CA LEU A 285 15.60 -8.70 -6.91
C LEU A 285 15.20 -9.32 -5.55
N ASN A 286 14.68 -10.54 -5.56
CA ASN A 286 14.20 -11.21 -4.35
C ASN A 286 15.28 -11.98 -3.58
N LYS A 287 16.50 -12.10 -4.13
CA LYS A 287 17.60 -12.77 -3.45
C LYS A 287 18.12 -11.93 -2.30
N SER A 288 17.97 -12.45 -1.08
CA SER A 288 18.31 -11.78 0.19
C SER A 288 19.78 -11.43 0.40
N GLU A 289 20.69 -11.95 -0.45
CA GLU A 289 22.14 -11.80 -0.30
C GLU A 289 22.71 -10.57 -1.04
N THR A 290 21.87 -9.81 -1.75
CA THR A 290 22.36 -8.83 -2.72
C THR A 290 21.49 -7.58 -2.75
N ASP A 291 21.56 -6.78 -1.69
CA ASP A 291 20.89 -5.46 -1.61
C ASP A 291 21.44 -4.45 -2.65
N ARG A 292 22.48 -4.82 -3.42
CA ARG A 292 23.11 -4.01 -4.46
C ARG A 292 23.48 -4.86 -5.67
N GLN A 293 22.61 -4.91 -6.67
CA GLN A 293 22.84 -5.61 -7.92
C GLN A 293 22.90 -4.65 -9.10
N VAL A 294 23.79 -4.94 -10.05
CA VAL A 294 23.79 -4.31 -11.37
C VAL A 294 23.59 -5.41 -12.39
N ILE A 295 22.51 -5.30 -13.17
CA ILE A 295 22.18 -6.26 -14.22
C ILE A 295 22.46 -5.60 -15.57
N PHE A 296 23.29 -6.26 -16.38
CA PHE A 296 23.59 -5.84 -17.75
C PHE A 296 22.76 -6.66 -18.75
N ILE A 297 21.91 -5.97 -19.52
CA ILE A 297 21.11 -6.57 -20.60
C ILE A 297 21.67 -6.10 -21.94
N GLN A 298 22.22 -7.01 -22.72
CA GLN A 298 22.78 -6.72 -24.04
C GLN A 298 21.99 -7.38 -25.17
N ALA A 299 21.78 -6.62 -26.25
CA ALA A 299 21.16 -7.09 -27.48
C ALA A 299 21.42 -6.09 -28.62
N GLY A 300 21.29 -6.53 -29.86
CA GLY A 300 21.37 -5.65 -31.03
C GLY A 300 20.30 -4.55 -31.05
N PRO A 301 20.42 -3.56 -31.97
CA PRO A 301 19.37 -2.57 -32.20
C PRO A 301 18.03 -3.21 -32.53
N GLY A 302 16.92 -2.60 -32.09
CA GLY A 302 15.56 -3.08 -32.39
C GLY A 302 15.11 -4.34 -31.64
N ARG A 303 15.94 -4.95 -30.78
CA ARG A 303 15.60 -6.18 -30.04
C ARG A 303 14.69 -5.98 -28.81
N GLY A 304 14.10 -4.80 -28.63
CA GLY A 304 13.11 -4.56 -27.57
C GLY A 304 13.65 -4.20 -26.18
N LYS A 305 14.95 -3.92 -26.00
CA LYS A 305 15.54 -3.59 -24.68
C LYS A 305 14.79 -2.49 -23.92
N SER A 306 14.56 -1.35 -24.57
CA SER A 306 13.87 -0.21 -23.95
C SER A 306 12.41 -0.52 -23.61
N VAL A 307 11.73 -1.28 -24.47
CA VAL A 307 10.35 -1.72 -24.23
C VAL A 307 10.28 -2.67 -23.04
N SER A 308 11.20 -3.64 -22.96
CA SER A 308 11.27 -4.56 -21.81
C SER A 308 11.54 -3.84 -20.50
N CYS A 309 12.48 -2.87 -20.44
CA CYS A 309 12.67 -2.06 -19.23
C CYS A 309 11.40 -1.30 -18.81
N LYS A 310 10.65 -0.79 -19.79
CA LYS A 310 9.41 -0.03 -19.57
C LYS A 310 8.27 -0.94 -19.08
N MET A 311 8.11 -2.12 -19.67
CA MET A 311 7.13 -3.12 -19.24
C MET A 311 7.46 -3.69 -17.87
N PHE A 312 8.74 -3.97 -17.62
CA PHE A 312 9.20 -4.40 -16.31
C PHE A 312 8.94 -3.33 -15.24
N ALA A 313 9.24 -2.05 -15.52
CA ALA A 313 8.93 -0.98 -14.59
C ALA A 313 7.43 -0.90 -14.23
N GLU A 314 6.55 -1.08 -15.21
CA GLU A 314 5.10 -1.16 -14.98
C GLU A 314 4.71 -2.38 -14.12
N ARG A 315 5.37 -3.53 -14.32
CA ARG A 315 5.18 -4.71 -13.47
C ARG A 315 5.63 -4.43 -12.03
N VAL A 316 6.81 -3.85 -11.82
CA VAL A 316 7.29 -3.45 -10.49
C VAL A 316 6.28 -2.51 -9.82
N ARG A 317 5.75 -1.51 -10.53
CA ARG A 317 4.73 -0.57 -10.01
C ARG A 317 3.47 -1.30 -9.52
N LYS A 318 3.00 -2.30 -10.27
CA LYS A 318 1.77 -3.03 -9.96
C LYS A 318 1.95 -4.06 -8.85
N GLU A 319 3.06 -4.79 -8.87
CA GLU A 319 3.21 -6.05 -8.15
C GLU A 319 4.26 -6.02 -7.03
N LEU A 320 5.22 -5.09 -7.07
CA LEU A 320 6.38 -5.08 -6.17
C LEU A 320 6.51 -3.78 -5.36
N HIS A 321 5.91 -2.69 -5.82
CA HIS A 321 5.78 -1.45 -5.07
C HIS A 321 4.90 -1.67 -3.82
N PRO A 322 5.26 -1.14 -2.64
CA PRO A 322 6.34 -0.18 -2.39
C PRO A 322 7.71 -0.76 -2.08
N ILE A 323 7.83 -2.08 -1.83
CA ILE A 323 9.12 -2.72 -1.54
C ILE A 323 10.16 -2.36 -2.60
N TRP A 324 9.74 -2.38 -3.87
CA TRP A 324 10.51 -1.84 -4.98
C TRP A 324 9.75 -0.72 -5.67
N THR A 325 10.34 0.46 -5.75
CA THR A 325 9.78 1.58 -6.52
C THR A 325 10.56 1.73 -7.83
N PRO A 326 9.91 1.52 -9.00
CA PRO A 326 10.61 1.59 -10.28
C PRO A 326 10.97 3.05 -10.59
N ILE A 327 12.20 3.28 -11.05
CA ILE A 327 12.65 4.56 -11.59
C ILE A 327 13.17 4.32 -13.00
N LEU A 328 12.51 4.91 -14.01
CA LEU A 328 12.88 4.77 -15.40
C LEU A 328 13.74 5.97 -15.83
N ILE A 329 15.02 5.71 -16.11
CA ILE A 329 15.97 6.73 -16.59
C ILE A 329 16.36 6.44 -18.03
N ARG A 330 16.20 7.43 -18.90
CA ARG A 330 16.71 7.38 -20.27
C ARG A 330 18.12 7.94 -20.26
N LEU A 331 19.12 7.07 -20.39
CA LEU A 331 20.54 7.46 -20.32
C LEU A 331 20.95 8.56 -21.32
N ARG A 332 20.23 8.68 -22.44
CA ARG A 332 20.47 9.74 -23.44
C ARG A 332 19.96 11.12 -23.04
N ASP A 333 19.10 11.20 -22.03
CA ASP A 333 18.53 12.44 -21.52
C ASP A 333 19.35 12.96 -20.31
N ILE A 334 20.48 12.30 -19.98
CA ILE A 334 21.41 12.74 -18.94
C ILE A 334 22.41 13.72 -19.56
N ASP A 335 22.27 14.99 -19.21
CA ASP A 335 23.08 16.08 -19.78
C ASP A 335 24.48 16.21 -19.14
N ALA A 336 24.63 15.78 -17.88
CA ALA A 336 25.89 15.85 -17.14
C ALA A 336 26.03 14.66 -16.16
N PHE A 337 27.23 14.08 -16.13
CA PHE A 337 27.61 13.09 -15.12
C PHE A 337 28.35 13.80 -14.00
N GLU A 338 27.71 13.87 -12.84
CA GLU A 338 28.30 14.43 -11.64
C GLU A 338 29.18 13.37 -10.95
N PRO A 339 30.23 13.79 -10.21
CA PRO A 339 31.05 12.86 -9.42
C PRO A 339 30.24 12.05 -8.41
N ASN A 340 29.11 12.60 -7.94
CA ASN A 340 28.15 11.91 -7.12
C ASN A 340 27.03 11.31 -7.98
N ILE A 341 26.87 9.99 -7.93
CA ILE A 341 25.81 9.26 -8.65
C ILE A 341 24.42 9.75 -8.25
N GLU A 342 24.20 10.10 -6.99
CA GLU A 342 22.92 10.63 -6.51
C GLU A 342 22.57 11.94 -7.22
N ASN A 343 23.53 12.84 -7.39
CA ASN A 343 23.31 14.10 -8.12
C ASN A 343 22.99 13.84 -9.59
N THR A 344 23.66 12.86 -10.21
CA THR A 344 23.35 12.43 -11.59
C THR A 344 21.93 11.87 -11.69
N LEU A 345 21.53 11.03 -10.73
CA LEU A 345 20.19 10.44 -10.68
C LEU A 345 19.11 11.53 -10.43
N ARG A 346 19.35 12.48 -9.53
CA ARG A 346 18.45 13.61 -9.26
C ARG A 346 18.24 14.46 -10.52
N ALA A 347 19.31 14.77 -11.24
CA ALA A 347 19.26 15.51 -12.50
C ALA A 347 18.55 14.74 -13.64
N ALA A 348 18.58 13.40 -13.58
CA ALA A 348 17.93 12.53 -14.55
C ALA A 348 16.43 12.31 -14.25
N VAL A 349 16.06 12.19 -12.98
CA VAL A 349 14.68 11.94 -12.54
C VAL A 349 13.84 13.22 -12.60
N ARG A 350 14.38 14.37 -12.15
CA ARG A 350 13.72 15.69 -12.20
C ARG A 350 12.35 15.76 -11.50
N GLU A 351 12.13 14.92 -10.49
CA GLU A 351 10.88 14.88 -9.71
C GLU A 351 11.07 15.42 -8.30
N ASN A 352 9.99 15.95 -7.70
CA ASN A 352 10.03 16.58 -6.38
C ASN A 352 10.52 15.64 -5.27
N PHE A 353 10.12 14.37 -5.29
CA PHE A 353 10.58 13.40 -4.30
C PHE A 353 12.10 13.17 -4.35
N ALA A 354 12.74 13.34 -5.52
CA ALA A 354 14.18 13.13 -5.70
C ALA A 354 15.04 14.29 -5.18
N ASN A 355 14.42 15.43 -4.87
CA ASN A 355 15.11 16.61 -4.33
C ASN A 355 15.29 16.57 -2.81
N ARG A 356 14.78 15.52 -2.14
CA ARG A 356 14.96 15.31 -0.70
C ARG A 356 16.25 14.52 -0.47
N ASP A 357 16.93 14.77 0.64
CA ASP A 357 18.16 14.06 0.98
C ASP A 357 17.91 12.58 1.28
N ASP A 358 16.69 12.21 1.70
CA ASP A 358 16.28 10.85 2.07
C ASP A 358 15.62 10.05 0.92
N TRP A 359 15.79 10.47 -0.33
CA TRP A 359 15.00 9.90 -1.44
C TRP A 359 15.48 8.54 -1.92
N LEU A 360 16.76 8.19 -1.68
CA LEU A 360 17.35 6.87 -1.92
C LEU A 360 17.45 6.01 -0.65
N GLU A 361 17.06 6.56 0.50
CA GLU A 361 17.10 5.85 1.78
C GLU A 361 15.75 5.15 2.03
N ALA A 362 15.81 3.90 2.47
CA ALA A 362 14.68 3.27 3.14
C ALA A 362 14.60 3.89 4.55
N VAL A 363 13.50 4.59 4.84
CA VAL A 363 13.29 5.27 6.14
C VAL A 363 13.15 4.26 7.26
#